data_AF-A0A933G383-F1
#
_entry.id   AF-A0A933G383-F1
#
_cell.length_a   1.000
_cell.length_b   1.000
_cell.length_c   1.000
_cell.angle_alpha   90.00
_cell.angle_beta   90.00
_cell.angle_gamma   90.00
#
_symmetry.space_group_name_H-M   'P 1'
#
loop_
_entity.id
_entity.type
_entity.pdbx_description
1 polymer ?
#
loop_
_entity_poly.entity_id
_entity_poly.type
_entity_poly.pdbx_seq_one_letter_code
_entity_poly.pdbx_strand_id
1 'polypeptide(L)'
;MTEGMGKTAVCTGCHQSFRIGSARPRFTWKPTDLGEDSWIGVEPPRERKEIKHCIMCQAPMEDDAIRCLACGANQVTGLVHRRRPQPAGKDRSPIWSILPLRAMVVLAVVVWVGAGVFWVIRGLFTSVADSGVEMARHRLVLEAARYLASGEDEAGFVEKFGGRVDNQNLPRYLEMLEAGDPMVRRAAGPLIAAGRVTQVGPIVAKVQEADQSVAAGAIQVLRAIGPRRLVELSGDPDATIRRSAAEALCRLFDLKTDDQTVAELAEKIAVGEKIARLNELCRPWPRAVGLFTVTIEGQECPMAAVVDQIGRTFYLRIGSGTVTSDFAAERTFVIPIEQWCAATGVAVDARQVREWIAGTLTLTSPFGAGWQGEARITARKDLSSPPPGFLPVAGLRRDQAATLSVVLEHR
;
A
#
# COMPACT_ATOMS: atom_id res chain seq x y z
N MET A 1 32.32 17.83 -6.90
CA MET A 1 33.29 17.73 -5.79
C MET A 1 32.51 17.94 -4.50
N THR A 2 32.47 16.93 -3.63
CA THR A 2 31.49 16.79 -2.54
C THR A 2 31.99 17.39 -1.23
N GLU A 3 31.22 18.30 -0.63
CA GLU A 3 31.48 19.09 0.60
C GLU A 3 31.61 18.28 1.92
N GLY A 4 31.85 16.97 1.83
CA GLY A 4 31.91 16.05 2.98
C GLY A 4 33.25 15.35 3.20
N MET A 5 34.16 15.34 2.22
CA MET A 5 35.45 14.65 2.36
C MET A 5 36.35 15.41 3.36
N GLY A 6 36.72 14.74 4.45
CA GLY A 6 37.61 15.27 5.49
C GLY A 6 36.94 15.66 6.82
N LYS A 7 35.60 15.65 6.90
CA LYS A 7 34.89 15.84 8.18
C LYS A 7 35.00 14.59 9.05
N THR A 8 35.18 14.80 10.35
CA THR A 8 35.24 13.75 11.37
C THR A 8 33.82 13.37 11.78
N ALA A 9 33.44 12.10 11.61
CA ALA A 9 32.19 11.55 12.12
C ALA A 9 32.46 10.74 13.39
N VAL A 10 31.52 10.74 14.33
CA VAL A 10 31.62 9.98 15.59
C VAL A 10 30.65 8.81 15.53
N CYS A 11 31.14 7.59 15.78
CA CYS A 11 30.29 6.41 15.87
C CYS A 11 29.42 6.47 17.12
N THR A 12 28.10 6.42 16.99
CA THR A 12 27.17 6.45 18.14
C THR A 12 27.30 5.23 19.05
N GLY A 13 27.80 4.09 18.55
CA GLY A 13 27.99 2.88 19.35
C GLY A 13 29.26 2.87 20.20
N CYS A 14 30.42 3.22 19.63
CA CYS A 14 31.71 3.15 20.33
C CYS A 14 32.34 4.51 20.67
N HIS A 15 31.69 5.61 20.26
CA HIS A 15 32.12 7.01 20.47
C HIS A 15 33.50 7.35 19.91
N GLN A 16 34.04 6.53 19.00
CA GLN A 16 35.29 6.83 18.30
C GLN A 16 35.04 7.72 17.08
N SER A 17 35.89 8.73 16.92
CA SER A 17 35.89 9.64 15.77
C SER A 17 36.71 9.05 14.61
N PHE A 18 36.15 9.08 13.39
CA PHE A 18 36.85 8.65 12.18
C PHE A 18 36.63 9.66 11.04
N ARG A 19 37.60 9.75 10.12
CA ARG A 19 37.49 10.62 8.93
C ARG A 19 36.70 9.91 7.83
N ILE A 20 35.72 10.62 7.28
CA ILE A 20 34.96 10.15 6.11
C ILE A 20 35.93 10.10 4.92
N GLY A 21 36.27 8.89 4.46
CA GLY A 21 37.17 8.63 3.32
C GLY A 21 38.43 7.79 3.64
N SER A 22 38.73 7.50 4.91
CA SER A 22 39.84 6.59 5.25
C SER A 22 39.40 5.12 5.27
N ALA A 23 40.19 4.24 4.66
CA ALA A 23 39.97 2.79 4.68
C ALA A 23 39.88 2.27 6.12
N ARG A 24 38.82 1.52 6.44
CA ARG A 24 38.65 0.93 7.78
C ARG A 24 39.77 -0.09 8.05
N PRO A 25 40.39 -0.11 9.23
CA PRO A 25 41.22 -1.24 9.62
C PRO A 25 40.37 -2.52 9.59
N ARG A 26 40.98 -3.65 9.17
CA ARG A 26 40.30 -4.95 9.14
C ARG A 26 39.77 -5.25 10.53
N PHE A 27 38.46 -5.51 10.60
CA PHE A 27 37.80 -5.96 11.81
C PHE A 27 38.34 -7.36 12.18
N THR A 28 39.08 -7.45 13.27
CA THR A 28 39.58 -8.72 13.82
C THR A 28 38.65 -9.13 14.96
N TRP A 29 37.90 -10.21 14.76
CA TRP A 29 37.11 -10.83 15.82
C TRP A 29 38.04 -11.20 16.99
N LYS A 30 37.77 -10.70 18.19
CA LYS A 30 38.40 -11.19 19.42
C LYS A 30 37.50 -12.28 20.02
N PRO A 31 37.94 -13.55 20.05
CA PRO A 31 37.17 -14.63 20.65
C PRO A 31 37.46 -14.67 22.16
N THR A 32 36.90 -13.73 22.90
CA THR A 32 36.81 -13.82 24.38
C THR A 32 35.52 -13.14 24.77
N ASP A 33 34.48 -13.96 24.89
CA ASP A 33 33.38 -13.91 25.87
C ASP A 33 32.17 -14.66 25.28
N LEU A 34 32.31 -15.98 25.20
CA LEU A 34 31.17 -16.88 25.33
C LEU A 34 30.85 -16.96 26.83
N GLY A 35 30.34 -15.85 27.37
CA GLY A 35 29.63 -15.80 28.63
C GLY A 35 28.15 -15.93 28.32
N GLU A 36 27.56 -17.00 28.80
CA GLU A 36 26.12 -17.16 28.99
C GLU A 36 25.61 -15.95 29.76
N ASP A 37 25.09 -14.91 29.08
CA ASP A 37 24.24 -13.83 29.63
C ASP A 37 23.93 -12.76 28.57
N SER A 38 23.32 -13.16 27.45
CA SER A 38 22.77 -12.22 26.46
C SER A 38 21.27 -11.97 26.69
N TRP A 39 20.96 -11.38 27.83
CA TRP A 39 19.73 -10.62 28.06
C TRP A 39 20.08 -9.12 28.14
N ILE A 40 20.53 -8.55 27.02
CA ILE A 40 20.74 -7.10 26.90
C ILE A 40 19.85 -6.60 25.76
N GLY A 41 18.71 -6.02 26.11
CA GLY A 41 17.82 -5.31 25.16
C GLY A 41 16.32 -5.59 25.30
N VAL A 42 15.90 -6.53 26.15
CA VAL A 42 14.48 -6.73 26.47
C VAL A 42 14.22 -6.04 27.81
N GLU A 43 13.27 -5.11 27.86
CA GLU A 43 12.79 -4.56 29.13
C GLU A 43 12.45 -5.73 30.08
N PRO A 44 12.91 -5.69 31.35
CA PRO A 44 12.60 -6.76 32.30
C PRO A 44 11.10 -7.00 32.30
N PRO A 45 10.62 -8.27 32.20
CA PRO A 45 9.20 -8.54 32.20
C PRO A 45 8.62 -7.92 33.46
N ARG A 46 7.67 -6.97 33.28
CA ARG A 46 7.01 -6.30 34.40
C ARG A 46 6.53 -7.38 35.37
N GLU A 47 7.10 -7.41 36.58
CA GLU A 47 6.64 -8.28 37.65
C GLU A 47 5.12 -8.13 37.73
N ARG A 48 4.40 -9.20 37.38
CA ARG A 48 2.94 -9.21 37.52
C ARG A 48 2.69 -9.15 39.02
N LYS A 49 2.27 -7.98 39.50
CA LYS A 49 1.87 -7.76 40.89
C LYS A 49 0.93 -8.89 41.29
N GLU A 50 1.37 -9.76 42.20
CA GLU A 50 0.57 -10.90 42.64
C GLU A 50 -0.70 -10.39 43.32
N ILE A 51 -1.84 -10.55 42.67
CA ILE A 51 -3.13 -10.14 43.21
C ILE A 51 -3.45 -11.09 44.38
N LYS A 52 -3.58 -10.54 45.59
CA LYS A 52 -4.01 -11.33 46.75
C LYS A 52 -5.46 -11.74 46.57
N HIS A 53 -5.77 -12.99 46.91
CA HIS A 53 -7.14 -13.51 46.88
C HIS A 53 -7.64 -13.75 48.30
N CYS A 54 -8.95 -13.58 48.50
CA CYS A 54 -9.58 -13.85 49.78
C CYS A 54 -9.44 -15.32 50.17
N ILE A 55 -8.97 -15.59 51.39
CA ILE A 55 -8.79 -16.96 51.90
C ILE A 55 -10.08 -17.78 51.96
N MET A 56 -11.25 -17.13 52.03
CA MET A 56 -12.55 -17.80 52.18
C MET A 56 -13.32 -17.97 50.86
N CYS A 57 -13.24 -17.01 49.94
CA CYS A 57 -14.06 -17.04 48.72
C CYS A 57 -13.28 -16.80 47.43
N GLN A 58 -11.94 -16.71 47.51
CA GLN A 58 -11.05 -16.47 46.38
C GLN A 58 -11.35 -15.21 45.55
N ALA A 59 -12.11 -14.25 46.08
CA ALA A 59 -12.29 -12.97 45.41
C ALA A 59 -10.97 -12.17 45.40
N PRO A 60 -10.61 -11.49 44.30
CA PRO A 60 -9.42 -10.65 44.25
C PRO A 60 -9.54 -9.50 45.26
N MET A 61 -8.43 -9.15 45.91
CA MET A 61 -8.36 -8.11 46.93
C MET A 61 -7.20 -7.16 46.64
N GLU A 62 -7.34 -5.93 47.13
CA GLU A 62 -6.27 -4.92 47.11
C GLU A 62 -5.16 -5.31 48.09
N ASP A 63 -3.93 -4.86 47.84
CA ASP A 63 -2.72 -5.36 48.53
C ASP A 63 -2.72 -5.10 50.05
N ASP A 64 -3.47 -4.09 50.50
CA ASP A 64 -3.65 -3.63 51.88
C ASP A 64 -5.02 -3.99 52.48
N ALA A 65 -5.90 -4.68 51.72
CA ALA A 65 -7.24 -5.02 52.19
C ALA A 65 -7.22 -6.15 53.24
N ILE A 66 -7.41 -5.77 54.50
CA ILE A 66 -7.52 -6.72 55.64
C ILE A 66 -8.88 -7.44 55.65
N ARG A 67 -9.90 -6.94 54.93
CA ARG A 67 -11.24 -7.54 54.84
C ARG A 67 -11.68 -7.71 53.41
N CYS A 68 -12.24 -8.89 53.10
CA CYS A 68 -12.83 -9.14 51.81
C CYS A 68 -14.18 -8.42 51.67
N LEU A 69 -14.36 -7.61 50.62
CA LEU A 69 -15.62 -6.91 50.34
C LEU A 69 -16.75 -7.86 49.90
N ALA A 70 -16.41 -9.00 49.29
CA ALA A 70 -17.40 -9.95 48.80
C ALA A 70 -18.06 -10.75 49.94
N CYS A 71 -17.27 -11.25 50.89
CA CYS A 71 -17.78 -12.13 51.96
C CYS A 71 -17.66 -11.56 53.38
N GLY A 72 -16.98 -10.43 53.56
CA GLY A 72 -16.77 -9.81 54.86
C GLY A 72 -15.73 -10.52 55.75
N ALA A 73 -15.03 -11.53 55.23
CA ALA A 73 -14.00 -12.26 55.98
C ALA A 73 -12.78 -11.37 56.27
N ASN A 74 -12.37 -11.32 57.54
CA ASN A 74 -11.09 -10.73 57.92
C ASN A 74 -9.96 -11.70 57.57
N GLN A 75 -8.99 -11.24 56.78
CA GLN A 75 -7.91 -12.04 56.21
C GLN A 75 -6.82 -12.39 57.22
N VAL A 76 -6.76 -11.67 58.35
CA VAL A 76 -5.81 -11.93 59.43
C VAL A 76 -6.39 -12.90 60.47
N THR A 77 -7.69 -12.81 60.75
CA THR A 77 -8.33 -13.60 61.82
C THR A 77 -9.23 -14.73 61.33
N GLY A 78 -9.54 -14.81 60.03
CA GLY A 78 -10.42 -15.83 59.44
C GLY A 78 -11.89 -15.72 59.85
N LEU A 79 -12.25 -14.78 60.72
CA LEU A 79 -13.62 -14.64 61.23
C LEU A 79 -14.48 -13.80 60.28
N VAL A 80 -15.65 -14.35 59.93
CA VAL A 80 -16.67 -13.67 59.12
C VAL A 80 -17.63 -12.95 60.07
N HIS A 81 -17.55 -11.62 60.14
CA HIS A 81 -18.57 -10.83 60.82
C HIS A 81 -19.82 -10.74 59.92
N ARG A 82 -20.72 -11.71 60.07
CA ARG A 82 -22.10 -11.55 59.56
C ARG A 82 -22.73 -10.35 60.28
N ARG A 83 -23.01 -9.28 59.54
CA ARG A 83 -23.89 -8.21 60.03
C ARG A 83 -25.22 -8.86 60.44
N ARG A 84 -25.52 -8.81 61.74
CA ARG A 84 -26.80 -9.23 62.30
C ARG A 84 -27.89 -8.38 61.61
N PRO A 85 -28.91 -8.98 60.97
CA PRO A 85 -29.99 -8.21 60.37
C PRO A 85 -30.69 -7.41 61.46
N GLN A 86 -30.67 -6.10 61.32
CA GLN A 86 -31.31 -5.17 62.24
C GLN A 86 -32.83 -5.25 62.01
N PRO A 87 -33.63 -5.52 63.06
CA PRO A 87 -35.08 -5.65 62.90
C PRO A 87 -35.68 -4.31 62.47
N ALA A 88 -36.61 -4.39 61.52
CA ALA A 88 -37.30 -3.26 60.92
C ALA A 88 -38.02 -2.41 61.99
N GLY A 89 -37.43 -1.28 62.32
CA GLY A 89 -38.08 -0.21 63.05
C GLY A 89 -39.08 0.49 62.14
N LYS A 90 -40.37 0.34 62.46
CA LYS A 90 -41.43 1.28 62.12
C LYS A 90 -40.95 2.70 62.42
N ASP A 91 -40.78 3.50 61.37
CA ASP A 91 -41.48 4.78 61.15
C ASP A 91 -40.74 5.50 60.01
N ARG A 92 -41.24 5.34 58.79
CA ARG A 92 -40.79 6.13 57.63
C ARG A 92 -42.00 6.82 57.07
N SER A 93 -42.24 8.03 57.55
CA SER A 93 -42.97 9.04 56.80
C SER A 93 -42.38 9.13 55.38
N PRO A 94 -43.22 9.17 54.34
CA PRO A 94 -42.74 9.14 52.96
C PRO A 94 -41.93 10.41 52.66
N ILE A 95 -40.66 10.20 52.31
CA ILE A 95 -39.70 11.23 51.82
C ILE A 95 -40.25 12.03 50.61
N TRP A 96 -41.32 11.54 49.98
CA TRP A 96 -42.07 12.22 48.92
C TRP A 96 -42.79 13.50 49.35
N SER A 97 -42.91 13.80 50.64
CA SER A 97 -43.61 14.99 51.14
C SER A 97 -42.74 16.26 51.21
N ILE A 98 -41.43 16.15 51.01
CA ILE A 98 -40.49 17.29 51.15
C ILE A 98 -39.92 17.74 49.78
N LEU A 99 -40.08 16.93 48.72
CA LEU A 99 -39.69 17.35 47.38
C LEU A 99 -40.83 18.12 46.71
N PRO A 100 -40.67 19.43 46.42
CA PRO A 100 -41.68 20.19 45.71
C PRO A 100 -41.87 19.57 44.34
N LEU A 101 -42.99 18.86 44.14
CA LEU A 101 -43.31 18.14 42.90
C LEU A 101 -43.16 19.05 41.66
N ARG A 102 -43.46 20.35 41.82
CA ARG A 102 -43.28 21.37 40.79
C ARG A 102 -41.82 21.52 40.35
N ALA A 103 -40.85 21.47 41.26
CA ALA A 103 -39.43 21.58 40.90
C ALA A 103 -38.92 20.33 40.17
N MET A 104 -39.38 19.14 40.55
CA MET A 104 -39.05 17.88 39.87
C MET A 104 -39.60 17.85 38.43
N VAL A 105 -40.83 18.31 38.23
CA VAL A 105 -41.43 18.43 36.89
C VAL A 105 -40.68 19.44 36.03
N VAL A 106 -40.33 20.61 36.59
CA VAL A 106 -39.53 21.62 35.86
C VAL A 106 -38.16 21.07 35.48
N LEU A 107 -37.46 20.39 36.39
CA LEU A 107 -36.16 19.78 36.10
C LEU A 107 -36.28 18.71 35.01
N ALA A 108 -37.30 17.86 35.06
CA ALA A 108 -37.54 16.83 34.06
C ALA A 108 -37.78 17.44 32.67
N VAL A 109 -38.57 18.52 32.58
CA VAL A 109 -38.80 19.24 31.32
C VAL A 109 -37.49 19.86 30.81
N VAL A 110 -36.69 20.50 31.66
CA VAL A 110 -35.40 21.10 31.26
C VAL A 110 -34.43 20.03 30.76
N VAL A 111 -34.33 18.88 31.42
CA VAL A 111 -33.50 17.75 30.97
C VAL A 111 -34.00 17.20 29.63
N TRP A 112 -35.31 17.08 29.46
CA TRP A 112 -35.89 16.58 28.21
C TRP A 112 -35.65 17.53 27.04
N VAL A 113 -35.86 18.84 27.24
CA VAL A 113 -35.52 19.87 26.25
C VAL A 113 -34.02 19.89 25.97
N GLY A 114 -33.18 19.83 27.01
CA GLY A 114 -31.73 19.79 26.87
C GLY A 114 -31.24 18.57 26.08
N ALA A 115 -31.83 17.39 26.32
CA ALA A 115 -31.53 16.18 25.56
C ALA A 115 -31.98 16.30 24.10
N GLY A 116 -33.15 16.89 23.84
CA GLY A 116 -33.63 17.18 22.49
C GLY A 116 -32.72 18.14 21.73
N VAL A 117 -32.33 19.24 22.36
CA VAL A 117 -31.39 20.22 21.80
C VAL A 117 -30.01 19.58 21.56
N PHE A 118 -29.50 18.79 22.49
CA PHE A 118 -28.24 18.05 22.31
C PHE A 118 -28.29 17.10 21.10
N TRP A 119 -29.39 16.36 20.93
CA TRP A 119 -29.58 15.47 19.79
C TRP A 119 -29.62 16.22 18.45
N VAL A 120 -30.33 17.36 18.40
CA VAL A 120 -30.39 18.21 17.20
C VAL A 120 -29.01 18.79 16.87
N ILE A 121 -28.30 19.32 17.87
CA ILE A 121 -26.94 19.87 17.71
C ILE A 121 -25.98 18.76 17.24
N ARG A 122 -26.05 17.57 17.84
CA ARG A 122 -25.24 16.42 17.43
C ARG A 122 -25.53 16.01 15.99
N GLY A 123 -26.81 15.99 15.58
CA GLY A 123 -27.23 15.69 14.20
C GLY A 123 -26.70 16.71 13.18
N LEU A 124 -26.70 18.00 13.53
CA LEU A 124 -26.12 19.06 12.70
C LEU A 124 -24.60 18.89 12.55
N PHE A 125 -23.88 18.57 13.64
CA PHE A 125 -22.44 18.32 13.56
C PHE A 125 -22.08 17.08 12.74
N THR A 126 -22.85 15.99 12.82
CA THR A 126 -22.61 14.81 11.98
C THR A 126 -22.85 15.11 10.49
N SER A 127 -23.90 15.87 10.17
CA SER A 127 -24.19 16.26 8.78
C SER A 127 -23.13 17.21 8.19
N VAL A 128 -22.63 18.17 8.98
CA VAL A 128 -21.54 19.06 8.56
C VAL A 128 -20.22 18.29 8.40
N ALA A 129 -19.94 17.34 9.29
CA ALA A 129 -18.76 16.48 9.16
C ALA A 129 -18.81 15.64 7.87
N ASP A 130 -19.95 15.02 7.55
CA ASP A 130 -20.11 14.24 6.32
C ASP A 130 -19.99 15.10 5.06
N SER A 131 -20.53 16.32 5.08
CA SER A 131 -20.41 17.27 3.97
C SER A 131 -18.96 17.72 3.74
N GLY A 132 -18.19 17.93 4.80
CA GLY A 132 -16.77 18.29 4.71
C GLY A 132 -15.91 17.17 4.12
N VAL A 133 -16.21 15.92 4.47
CA VAL A 133 -15.52 14.75 3.94
C VAL A 133 -15.81 14.57 2.45
N GLU A 134 -17.05 14.76 2.01
CA GLU A 134 -17.41 14.72 0.58
C GLU A 134 -16.70 15.80 -0.24
N MET A 135 -16.64 17.03 0.28
CA MET A 135 -15.90 18.11 -0.39
C MET A 135 -14.40 17.81 -0.48
N ALA A 136 -13.79 17.24 0.55
CA ALA A 136 -12.38 16.86 0.54
C ALA A 136 -12.10 15.77 -0.51
N ARG A 137 -12.98 14.78 -0.65
CA ARG A 137 -12.88 13.73 -1.68
C ARG A 137 -13.02 14.29 -3.08
N HIS A 138 -14.02 15.14 -3.32
CA HIS A 138 -14.22 15.72 -4.63
C HIS A 138 -13.00 16.56 -5.05
N ARG A 139 -12.41 17.32 -4.12
CA ARG A 139 -11.15 18.03 -4.35
C ARG A 139 -9.99 17.09 -4.68
N LEU A 140 -9.83 15.99 -3.93
CA LEU A 140 -8.79 14.99 -4.19
C LEU A 140 -8.89 14.44 -5.61
N VAL A 141 -10.11 14.09 -6.05
CA VAL A 141 -10.35 13.53 -7.39
C VAL A 141 -10.05 14.55 -8.49
N LEU A 142 -10.47 15.81 -8.31
CA LEU A 142 -10.15 16.88 -9.26
C LEU A 142 -8.64 17.17 -9.31
N GLU A 143 -7.96 17.11 -8.17
CA GLU A 143 -6.52 17.27 -8.12
C GLU A 143 -5.79 16.12 -8.83
N ALA A 144 -6.22 14.88 -8.60
CA ALA A 144 -5.71 13.70 -9.29
C ALA A 144 -5.97 13.78 -10.79
N ALA A 145 -7.16 14.21 -11.21
CA ALA A 145 -7.49 14.39 -12.62
C ALA A 145 -6.59 15.44 -13.30
N ARG A 146 -6.34 16.57 -12.63
CA ARG A 146 -5.41 17.61 -13.14
C ARG A 146 -3.98 17.09 -13.23
N TYR A 147 -3.54 16.31 -12.25
CA TYR A 147 -2.22 15.69 -12.23
C TYR A 147 -2.04 14.70 -13.40
N LEU A 148 -3.07 13.90 -13.70
CA LEU A 148 -3.05 13.02 -14.88
C LEU A 148 -3.08 13.83 -16.18
N ALA A 149 -3.81 14.95 -16.21
CA ALA A 149 -3.88 15.83 -17.37
C ALA A 149 -2.57 16.57 -17.68
N SER A 150 -1.71 16.83 -16.67
CA SER A 150 -0.39 17.43 -16.87
C SER A 150 0.65 16.44 -17.44
N GLY A 151 0.31 15.15 -17.57
CA GLY A 151 1.22 14.14 -18.10
C GLY A 151 2.37 13.81 -17.14
N GLU A 152 2.13 13.97 -15.84
CA GLU A 152 3.06 13.51 -14.81
C GLU A 152 3.08 11.98 -14.72
N ASP A 153 4.18 11.41 -14.21
CA ASP A 153 4.40 9.97 -14.21
C ASP A 153 3.65 9.24 -13.09
N GLU A 154 3.49 7.92 -13.27
CA GLU A 154 2.77 7.04 -12.36
C GLU A 154 3.45 6.98 -10.98
N ALA A 155 4.79 7.02 -10.94
CA ALA A 155 5.55 7.04 -9.69
C ALA A 155 5.20 8.26 -8.83
N GLY A 156 5.20 9.46 -9.41
CA GLY A 156 4.79 10.67 -8.69
C GLY A 156 3.30 10.67 -8.33
N PHE A 157 2.45 10.02 -9.15
CA PHE A 157 1.03 9.85 -8.82
C PHE A 157 0.87 9.02 -7.53
N VAL A 158 1.56 7.88 -7.42
CA VAL A 158 1.52 7.02 -6.23
C VAL A 158 2.12 7.74 -5.01
N GLU A 159 3.20 8.50 -5.17
CA GLU A 159 3.76 9.29 -4.07
C GLU A 159 2.74 10.33 -3.53
N LYS A 160 2.04 11.02 -4.44
CA LYS A 160 1.13 12.10 -4.08
C LYS A 160 -0.22 11.61 -3.54
N PHE A 161 -0.80 10.60 -4.19
CA PHE A 161 -2.16 10.12 -3.92
C PHE A 161 -2.21 8.73 -3.29
N GLY A 162 -1.07 8.12 -3.03
CA GLY A 162 -0.96 6.79 -2.44
C GLY A 162 -1.68 6.65 -1.11
N GLY A 163 -2.38 5.54 -0.94
CA GLY A 163 -3.07 5.16 0.30
C GLY A 163 -4.27 6.02 0.69
N ARG A 164 -4.75 6.90 -0.19
CA ARG A 164 -5.94 7.74 0.03
C ARG A 164 -7.26 6.97 -0.13
N VAL A 165 -7.24 5.92 -0.95
CA VAL A 165 -8.35 4.98 -1.14
C VAL A 165 -8.09 3.73 -0.30
N ASP A 166 -9.10 3.21 0.37
CA ASP A 166 -9.08 1.97 1.16
C ASP A 166 -10.41 1.21 1.02
N ASN A 167 -10.53 0.04 1.64
CA ASN A 167 -11.74 -0.77 1.54
C ASN A 167 -13.02 -0.06 2.04
N GLN A 168 -12.90 0.90 2.97
CA GLN A 168 -14.05 1.59 3.55
C GLN A 168 -14.62 2.65 2.60
N ASN A 169 -13.73 3.34 1.88
CA ASN A 169 -14.13 4.39 0.96
C ASN A 169 -14.20 3.93 -0.51
N LEU A 170 -13.72 2.73 -0.83
CA LEU A 170 -13.75 2.12 -2.18
C LEU A 170 -15.12 2.23 -2.87
N PRO A 171 -16.28 1.91 -2.24
CA PRO A 171 -17.57 1.97 -2.93
C PRO A 171 -17.86 3.33 -3.57
N ARG A 172 -17.48 4.43 -2.91
CA ARG A 172 -17.67 5.78 -3.44
C ARG A 172 -16.78 6.09 -4.64
N TYR A 173 -15.55 5.58 -4.66
CA TYR A 173 -14.69 5.73 -5.84
C TYR A 173 -15.12 4.84 -6.99
N LEU A 174 -15.81 3.72 -6.72
CA LEU A 174 -16.43 2.91 -7.77
C LEU A 174 -17.62 3.62 -8.41
N GLU A 175 -18.45 4.32 -7.63
CA GLU A 175 -19.52 5.19 -8.16
C GLU A 175 -18.95 6.28 -9.09
N MET A 176 -17.73 6.77 -8.82
CA MET A 176 -17.08 7.77 -9.67
C MET A 176 -16.64 7.25 -11.04
N LEU A 177 -16.58 5.92 -11.24
CA LEU A 177 -16.38 5.34 -12.58
C LEU A 177 -17.57 5.62 -13.51
N GLU A 178 -18.73 5.97 -12.93
CA GLU A 178 -19.99 6.26 -13.63
C GLU A 178 -20.29 7.76 -13.68
N ALA A 179 -19.42 8.60 -13.09
CA ALA A 179 -19.63 10.03 -13.02
C ALA A 179 -19.80 10.63 -14.43
N GLY A 180 -20.72 11.58 -14.61
CA GLY A 180 -20.91 12.25 -15.91
C GLY A 180 -19.66 12.98 -16.40
N ASP A 181 -18.84 13.49 -15.49
CA ASP A 181 -17.57 14.16 -15.80
C ASP A 181 -16.48 13.16 -16.20
N PRO A 182 -15.96 13.20 -17.45
CA PRO A 182 -14.90 12.31 -17.92
C PRO A 182 -13.59 12.43 -17.12
N MET A 183 -13.28 13.60 -16.57
CA MET A 183 -12.06 13.80 -15.77
C MET A 183 -12.14 13.02 -14.45
N VAL A 184 -13.30 13.05 -13.81
CA VAL A 184 -13.57 12.30 -12.58
C VAL A 184 -13.47 10.81 -12.83
N ARG A 185 -14.11 10.29 -13.90
CA ARG A 185 -14.03 8.87 -14.27
C ARG A 185 -12.58 8.41 -14.48
N ARG A 186 -11.79 9.21 -15.20
CA ARG A 186 -10.40 8.90 -15.54
C ARG A 186 -9.48 8.87 -14.31
N ALA A 187 -9.76 9.66 -13.29
CA ALA A 187 -8.96 9.71 -12.07
C ALA A 187 -9.31 8.62 -11.05
N ALA A 188 -10.56 8.15 -11.03
CA ALA A 188 -11.03 7.18 -10.05
C ALA A 188 -10.23 5.85 -10.07
N GLY A 189 -9.98 5.28 -11.25
CA GLY A 189 -9.23 4.02 -11.38
C GLY A 189 -7.80 4.09 -10.83
N PRO A 190 -6.96 5.06 -11.27
CA PRO A 190 -5.63 5.26 -10.72
C PRO A 190 -5.61 5.53 -9.21
N LEU A 191 -6.58 6.30 -8.68
CA LEU A 191 -6.71 6.52 -7.24
C LEU A 191 -6.98 5.23 -6.47
N ILE A 192 -7.87 4.38 -6.98
CA ILE A 192 -8.15 3.07 -6.39
C ILE A 192 -6.88 2.20 -6.41
N ALA A 193 -6.18 2.16 -7.55
CA ALA A 193 -4.97 1.37 -7.72
C ALA A 193 -3.80 1.81 -6.79
N ALA A 194 -3.64 3.12 -6.60
CA ALA A 194 -2.67 3.68 -5.67
C ALA A 194 -3.09 3.55 -4.18
N GLY A 195 -4.30 3.07 -3.91
CA GLY A 195 -4.84 2.92 -2.57
C GLY A 195 -4.31 1.72 -1.78
N ARG A 196 -4.81 1.56 -0.55
CA ARG A 196 -4.66 0.37 0.31
C ARG A 196 -5.87 -0.54 0.18
N VAL A 197 -6.31 -0.79 -1.05
CA VAL A 197 -7.44 -1.67 -1.34
C VAL A 197 -6.95 -3.11 -1.35
N THR A 198 -7.56 -3.95 -0.50
CA THR A 198 -7.32 -5.39 -0.47
C THR A 198 -8.56 -6.16 -0.91
N GLN A 199 -9.74 -5.64 -0.64
CA GLN A 199 -11.00 -6.24 -1.04
C GLN A 199 -11.36 -5.82 -2.47
N VAL A 200 -10.94 -6.63 -3.44
CA VAL A 200 -11.23 -6.38 -4.86
C VAL A 200 -12.59 -6.93 -5.31
N GLY A 201 -13.31 -7.64 -4.45
CA GLY A 201 -14.65 -8.19 -4.73
C GLY A 201 -15.66 -7.17 -5.28
N PRO A 202 -15.78 -5.96 -4.69
CA PRO A 202 -16.63 -4.89 -5.25
C PRO A 202 -16.24 -4.48 -6.68
N ILE A 203 -14.94 -4.49 -7.02
CA ILE A 203 -14.45 -4.21 -8.37
C ILE A 203 -14.85 -5.34 -9.32
N VAL A 204 -14.69 -6.59 -8.90
CA VAL A 204 -15.09 -7.78 -9.67
C VAL A 204 -16.60 -7.79 -9.92
N ALA A 205 -17.42 -7.39 -8.95
CA ALA A 205 -18.86 -7.26 -9.12
C ALA A 205 -19.21 -6.24 -10.21
N LYS A 206 -18.54 -5.08 -10.22
CA LYS A 206 -18.71 -4.04 -11.26
C LYS A 206 -18.32 -4.53 -12.66
N VAL A 207 -17.34 -5.42 -12.78
CA VAL A 207 -16.99 -6.07 -14.07
C VAL A 207 -18.14 -6.93 -14.62
N GLN A 208 -18.99 -7.48 -13.75
CA GLN A 208 -20.10 -8.37 -14.12
C GLN A 208 -21.41 -7.61 -14.38
N GLU A 209 -21.42 -6.29 -14.22
CA GLU A 209 -22.62 -5.49 -14.49
C GLU A 209 -22.95 -5.46 -15.98
N ALA A 210 -24.25 -5.33 -16.28
CA ALA A 210 -24.75 -5.34 -17.66
C ALA A 210 -24.30 -4.12 -18.47
N ASP A 211 -24.04 -2.99 -17.80
CA ASP A 211 -23.55 -1.78 -18.44
C ASP A 211 -22.06 -1.94 -18.82
N GLN A 212 -21.83 -2.00 -20.13
CA GLN A 212 -20.49 -2.17 -20.72
C GLN A 212 -19.53 -1.04 -20.37
N SER A 213 -20.02 0.19 -20.15
CA SER A 213 -19.17 1.32 -19.73
C SER A 213 -18.64 1.10 -18.32
N VAL A 214 -19.49 0.62 -17.42
CA VAL A 214 -19.13 0.34 -16.03
C VAL A 214 -18.17 -0.85 -15.96
N ALA A 215 -18.48 -1.93 -16.68
CA ALA A 215 -17.61 -3.10 -16.75
C ALA A 215 -16.23 -2.75 -17.32
N ALA A 216 -16.16 -1.93 -18.38
CA ALA A 216 -14.89 -1.46 -18.95
C ALA A 216 -14.10 -0.60 -17.95
N GLY A 217 -14.76 0.28 -17.21
CA GLY A 217 -14.13 1.07 -16.15
C GLY A 217 -13.54 0.19 -15.03
N ALA A 218 -14.29 -0.81 -14.58
CA ALA A 218 -13.84 -1.75 -13.55
C ALA A 218 -12.65 -2.61 -14.02
N ILE A 219 -12.63 -3.05 -15.29
CA ILE A 219 -11.47 -3.73 -15.89
C ILE A 219 -10.25 -2.80 -15.92
N GLN A 220 -10.42 -1.51 -16.23
CA GLN A 220 -9.32 -0.55 -16.17
C GLN A 220 -8.76 -0.40 -14.75
N VAL A 221 -9.62 -0.44 -13.72
CA VAL A 221 -9.17 -0.47 -12.31
C VAL A 221 -8.34 -1.72 -12.02
N LEU A 222 -8.79 -2.91 -12.45
CA LEU A 222 -8.03 -4.14 -12.26
C LEU A 222 -6.67 -4.11 -12.98
N ARG A 223 -6.61 -3.53 -14.19
CA ARG A 223 -5.35 -3.30 -14.92
C ARG A 223 -4.41 -2.37 -14.16
N ALA A 224 -4.95 -1.29 -13.57
CA ALA A 224 -4.18 -0.32 -12.80
C ALA A 224 -3.68 -0.92 -11.46
N ILE A 225 -4.47 -1.76 -10.78
CA ILE A 225 -4.00 -2.51 -9.60
C ILE A 225 -2.85 -3.45 -9.99
N GLY A 226 -2.96 -4.07 -11.17
CA GLY A 226 -1.89 -4.84 -11.77
C GLY A 226 -1.87 -6.32 -11.36
N PRO A 227 -1.47 -7.22 -12.27
CA PRO A 227 -1.42 -8.66 -12.04
C PRO A 227 -0.58 -9.07 -10.83
N ARG A 228 0.57 -8.42 -10.62
CA ARG A 228 1.47 -8.74 -9.49
C ARG A 228 0.75 -8.57 -8.16
N ARG A 229 0.06 -7.44 -7.98
CA ARG A 229 -0.68 -7.15 -6.76
C ARG A 229 -1.87 -8.09 -6.59
N LEU A 230 -2.60 -8.41 -7.66
CA LEU A 230 -3.70 -9.38 -7.60
C LEU A 230 -3.20 -10.78 -7.24
N VAL A 231 -2.04 -11.21 -7.73
CA VAL A 231 -1.42 -12.48 -7.32
C VAL A 231 -1.08 -12.47 -5.83
N GLU A 232 -0.49 -11.38 -5.31
CA GLU A 232 -0.23 -11.24 -3.87
C GLU A 232 -1.52 -11.36 -3.04
N LEU A 233 -2.59 -10.64 -3.44
CA LEU A 233 -3.90 -10.70 -2.78
C LEU A 233 -4.54 -12.08 -2.88
N SER A 234 -4.29 -12.82 -3.97
CA SER A 234 -4.75 -14.20 -4.11
C SER A 234 -4.10 -15.16 -3.10
N GLY A 235 -3.04 -14.75 -2.39
CA GLY A 235 -2.37 -15.47 -1.30
C GLY A 235 -2.69 -14.96 0.11
N ASP A 236 -3.59 -13.98 0.25
CA ASP A 236 -3.97 -13.36 1.52
C ASP A 236 -4.45 -14.38 2.58
N PRO A 237 -4.26 -14.15 3.89
CA PRO A 237 -4.82 -15.03 4.93
C PRO A 237 -6.35 -15.19 4.86
N ASP A 238 -7.09 -14.16 4.45
CA ASP A 238 -8.55 -14.19 4.31
C ASP A 238 -8.98 -14.89 3.02
N ALA A 239 -9.78 -15.95 3.15
CA ALA A 239 -10.27 -16.73 2.02
C ALA A 239 -11.14 -15.90 1.05
N THR A 240 -11.87 -14.91 1.56
CA THR A 240 -12.72 -14.03 0.76
C THR A 240 -11.87 -13.15 -0.15
N ILE A 241 -10.80 -12.56 0.41
CA ILE A 241 -9.84 -11.74 -0.36
C ILE A 241 -9.15 -12.59 -1.41
N ARG A 242 -8.66 -13.79 -1.04
CA ARG A 242 -8.01 -14.69 -2.00
C ARG A 242 -8.91 -15.03 -3.17
N ARG A 243 -10.15 -15.40 -2.89
CA ARG A 243 -11.13 -15.80 -3.90
C ARG A 243 -11.46 -14.64 -4.83
N SER A 244 -11.74 -13.45 -4.30
CA SER A 244 -12.02 -12.28 -5.14
C SER A 244 -10.82 -11.87 -5.99
N ALA A 245 -9.59 -11.99 -5.48
CA ALA A 245 -8.38 -11.70 -6.25
C ALA A 245 -8.14 -12.74 -7.37
N ALA A 246 -8.42 -14.01 -7.12
CA ALA A 246 -8.39 -15.06 -8.14
C ALA A 246 -9.43 -14.81 -9.24
N GLU A 247 -10.67 -14.46 -8.87
CA GLU A 247 -11.70 -14.06 -9.83
C GLU A 247 -11.27 -12.84 -10.65
N ALA A 248 -10.66 -11.83 -10.01
CA ALA A 248 -10.12 -10.66 -10.69
C ALA A 248 -9.03 -11.03 -11.72
N LEU A 249 -8.12 -11.95 -11.39
CA LEU A 249 -7.12 -12.47 -12.33
C LEU A 249 -7.78 -13.17 -13.51
N CYS A 250 -8.81 -13.99 -13.28
CA CYS A 250 -9.55 -14.63 -14.37
C CYS A 250 -10.17 -13.58 -15.31
N ARG A 251 -10.80 -12.53 -14.76
CA ARG A 251 -11.37 -11.44 -15.57
C ARG A 251 -10.31 -10.64 -16.32
N LEU A 252 -9.18 -10.36 -15.68
CA LEU A 252 -8.11 -9.55 -16.26
C LEU A 252 -7.48 -10.23 -17.48
N PHE A 253 -7.35 -11.56 -17.46
CA PHE A 253 -6.70 -12.35 -18.51
C PHE A 253 -7.66 -13.17 -19.38
N ASP A 254 -8.96 -12.91 -19.27
CA ASP A 254 -10.02 -13.62 -20.00
C ASP A 254 -9.90 -15.15 -19.83
N LEU A 255 -9.65 -15.59 -18.60
CA LEU A 255 -9.64 -17.01 -18.23
C LEU A 255 -11.06 -17.45 -17.86
N LYS A 256 -11.31 -18.75 -18.03
CA LYS A 256 -12.56 -19.36 -17.59
C LYS A 256 -12.76 -19.12 -16.09
N THR A 257 -13.86 -18.46 -15.72
CA THR A 257 -14.20 -18.16 -14.33
C THR A 257 -15.12 -19.26 -13.78
N ASP A 258 -14.60 -20.48 -13.62
CA ASP A 258 -15.29 -21.56 -12.93
C ASP A 258 -14.70 -21.82 -11.54
N ASP A 259 -15.45 -22.54 -10.69
CA ASP A 259 -15.05 -22.80 -9.31
C ASP A 259 -13.70 -23.49 -9.19
N GLN A 260 -13.37 -24.36 -10.15
CA GLN A 260 -12.08 -25.05 -10.18
C GLN A 260 -10.93 -24.06 -10.43
N THR A 261 -10.97 -23.30 -11.51
CA THR A 261 -9.92 -22.33 -11.87
C THR A 261 -9.74 -21.28 -10.77
N VAL A 262 -10.85 -20.80 -10.21
CA VAL A 262 -10.83 -19.84 -9.11
C VAL A 262 -10.21 -20.46 -7.84
N ALA A 263 -10.57 -21.70 -7.50
CA ALA A 263 -9.98 -22.39 -6.35
C ALA A 263 -8.48 -22.64 -6.54
N GLU A 264 -8.05 -23.05 -7.73
CA GLU A 264 -6.64 -23.24 -8.09
C GLU A 264 -5.85 -21.94 -7.96
N LEU A 265 -6.38 -20.80 -8.40
CA LEU A 265 -5.74 -19.50 -8.27
C LEU A 265 -5.86 -18.90 -6.87
N ALA A 266 -6.85 -19.28 -6.07
CA ALA A 266 -7.05 -18.84 -4.68
C ALA A 266 -6.34 -19.73 -3.64
N GLU A 267 -5.70 -20.82 -4.09
CA GLU A 267 -4.97 -21.75 -3.23
C GLU A 267 -3.85 -21.02 -2.47
N LYS A 268 -3.69 -21.30 -1.18
CA LYS A 268 -2.71 -20.61 -0.33
C LYS A 268 -1.32 -21.25 -0.50
N ILE A 269 -0.69 -20.97 -1.63
CA ILE A 269 0.68 -21.38 -1.99
C ILE A 269 1.61 -20.16 -2.12
N ALA A 270 2.90 -20.40 -2.32
CA ALA A 270 3.88 -19.33 -2.50
C ALA A 270 3.59 -18.47 -3.75
N VAL A 271 3.92 -17.18 -3.69
CA VAL A 271 3.67 -16.21 -4.78
C VAL A 271 4.30 -16.67 -6.10
N GLY A 272 5.54 -17.17 -6.06
CA GLY A 272 6.22 -17.66 -7.28
C GLY A 272 5.52 -18.85 -7.94
N GLU A 273 4.96 -19.76 -7.13
CA GLU A 273 4.22 -20.93 -7.62
C GLU A 273 2.86 -20.52 -8.21
N LYS A 274 2.18 -19.55 -7.59
CA LYS A 274 0.98 -18.91 -8.18
C LYS A 274 1.29 -18.26 -9.51
N ILE A 275 2.39 -17.51 -9.63
CA ILE A 275 2.80 -16.90 -10.89
C ILE A 275 3.01 -17.98 -11.95
N ALA A 276 3.70 -19.07 -11.61
CA ALA A 276 3.91 -20.19 -12.52
C ALA A 276 2.57 -20.80 -13.00
N ARG A 277 1.65 -21.13 -12.07
CA ARG A 277 0.32 -21.66 -12.40
C ARG A 277 -0.49 -20.69 -13.26
N LEU A 278 -0.47 -19.40 -12.93
CA LEU A 278 -1.15 -18.37 -13.74
C LEU A 278 -0.55 -18.27 -15.14
N ASN A 279 0.78 -18.37 -15.27
CA ASN A 279 1.46 -18.38 -16.57
C ASN A 279 1.12 -19.63 -17.38
N GLU A 280 0.96 -20.79 -16.76
CA GLU A 280 0.49 -22.01 -17.41
C GLU A 280 -0.91 -21.83 -18.02
N LEU A 281 -1.84 -21.26 -17.23
CA LEU A 281 -3.19 -20.93 -17.71
C LEU A 281 -3.20 -19.88 -18.82
N CYS A 282 -2.26 -18.92 -18.76
CA CYS A 282 -2.13 -17.85 -19.75
C CYS A 282 -1.22 -18.19 -20.94
N ARG A 283 -0.74 -19.43 -21.03
CA ARG A 283 0.36 -19.89 -21.91
C ARG A 283 1.72 -19.29 -21.48
N PRO A 284 2.74 -20.10 -21.16
CA PRO A 284 4.05 -19.57 -20.77
C PRO A 284 4.89 -19.19 -22.00
N TRP A 285 5.73 -18.14 -21.88
CA TRP A 285 6.73 -17.76 -22.89
C TRP A 285 8.15 -17.81 -22.31
N PRO A 286 8.73 -19.02 -22.14
CA PRO A 286 10.01 -19.19 -21.46
C PRO A 286 11.19 -18.47 -22.14
N ARG A 287 11.09 -18.20 -23.44
CA ARG A 287 12.12 -17.51 -24.24
C ARG A 287 11.98 -15.97 -24.24
N ALA A 288 10.89 -15.44 -23.69
CA ALA A 288 10.66 -14.01 -23.53
C ALA A 288 10.92 -13.52 -22.11
N VAL A 289 11.23 -14.42 -21.18
CA VAL A 289 11.53 -14.16 -19.77
C VAL A 289 12.97 -14.55 -19.45
N GLY A 290 13.51 -14.03 -18.37
CA GLY A 290 14.87 -14.33 -17.91
C GLY A 290 15.78 -13.11 -17.91
N LEU A 291 17.08 -13.38 -17.95
CA LEU A 291 18.14 -12.37 -17.93
C LEU A 291 18.54 -12.03 -19.37
N PHE A 292 18.58 -10.74 -19.68
CA PHE A 292 18.90 -10.22 -20.99
C PHE A 292 20.05 -9.22 -20.94
N THR A 293 20.91 -9.29 -21.94
CA THR A 293 21.85 -8.22 -22.28
C THR A 293 21.12 -7.23 -23.20
N VAL A 294 21.20 -5.94 -22.88
CA VAL A 294 20.58 -4.88 -23.69
C VAL A 294 21.62 -4.29 -24.62
N THR A 295 21.31 -4.22 -25.90
CA THR A 295 22.17 -3.63 -26.92
C THR A 295 21.42 -2.51 -27.63
N ILE A 296 22.01 -1.32 -27.74
CA ILE A 296 21.47 -0.19 -28.50
C ILE A 296 22.50 0.24 -29.55
N GLU A 297 22.13 0.25 -30.83
CA GLU A 297 23.07 0.53 -31.95
C GLU A 297 24.37 -0.31 -31.87
N GLY A 298 24.25 -1.58 -31.47
CA GLY A 298 25.39 -2.49 -31.32
C GLY A 298 26.26 -2.24 -30.08
N GLN A 299 25.95 -1.22 -29.26
CA GLN A 299 26.64 -0.98 -27.99
C GLN A 299 25.93 -1.72 -26.85
N GLU A 300 26.71 -2.45 -26.04
CA GLU A 300 26.20 -3.18 -24.89
C GLU A 300 25.95 -2.26 -23.70
N CYS A 301 24.76 -2.36 -23.12
CA CYS A 301 24.41 -1.70 -21.87
C CYS A 301 25.17 -2.38 -20.72
N PRO A 302 25.83 -1.61 -19.83
CA PRO A 302 26.54 -2.19 -18.69
C PRO A 302 25.61 -2.88 -17.68
N MET A 303 24.29 -2.70 -17.82
CA MET A 303 23.27 -3.25 -16.92
C MET A 303 22.50 -4.36 -17.62
N ALA A 304 22.31 -5.47 -16.92
CA ALA A 304 21.42 -6.52 -17.39
C ALA A 304 19.95 -6.12 -17.19
N ALA A 305 19.11 -6.51 -18.14
CA ALA A 305 17.66 -6.44 -18.02
C ALA A 305 17.13 -7.79 -17.52
N VAL A 306 16.10 -7.77 -16.67
CA VAL A 306 15.36 -8.97 -16.27
C VAL A 306 13.93 -8.82 -16.75
N VAL A 307 13.41 -9.81 -17.48
CA VAL A 307 12.02 -9.84 -17.89
C VAL A 307 11.29 -10.96 -17.17
N ASP A 308 10.27 -10.62 -16.39
CA ASP A 308 9.36 -11.56 -15.74
C ASP A 308 8.01 -11.59 -16.47
N GLN A 309 7.30 -12.72 -16.39
CA GLN A 309 5.92 -12.87 -16.87
C GLN A 309 4.97 -13.12 -15.70
N ILE A 310 3.83 -12.42 -15.67
CA ILE A 310 2.70 -12.70 -14.79
C ILE A 310 1.42 -12.67 -15.64
N GLY A 311 0.83 -13.84 -15.86
CA GLY A 311 -0.27 -14.02 -16.82
C GLY A 311 0.20 -13.68 -18.23
N ARG A 312 -0.48 -12.75 -18.90
CA ARG A 312 -0.07 -12.23 -20.23
C ARG A 312 0.75 -10.94 -20.16
N THR A 313 1.04 -10.46 -18.95
CA THR A 313 1.77 -9.21 -18.72
C THR A 313 3.24 -9.49 -18.46
N PHE A 314 4.11 -8.74 -19.12
CA PHE A 314 5.56 -8.79 -18.93
C PHE A 314 6.04 -7.60 -18.12
N TYR A 315 7.06 -7.83 -17.29
CA TYR A 315 7.68 -6.82 -16.46
C TYR A 315 9.17 -6.78 -16.81
N LEU A 316 9.62 -5.68 -17.40
CA LEU A 316 11.01 -5.40 -17.66
C LEU A 316 11.59 -4.63 -16.47
N ARG A 317 12.61 -5.18 -15.83
CA ARG A 317 13.39 -4.52 -14.79
C ARG A 317 14.79 -4.24 -15.32
N ILE A 318 15.19 -2.98 -15.27
CA ILE A 318 16.52 -2.53 -15.69
C ILE A 318 16.99 -1.41 -14.76
N GLY A 319 18.18 -1.59 -14.19
CA GLY A 319 18.69 -0.69 -13.15
C GLY A 319 17.71 -0.49 -11.99
N SER A 320 17.28 0.74 -11.78
CA SER A 320 16.30 1.11 -10.74
C SER A 320 14.84 1.06 -11.22
N GLY A 321 14.62 0.97 -12.53
CA GLY A 321 13.29 1.05 -13.13
C GLY A 321 12.62 -0.32 -13.31
N THR A 322 11.29 -0.32 -13.23
CA THR A 322 10.45 -1.44 -13.65
C THR A 322 9.39 -0.91 -14.60
N VAL A 323 9.21 -1.56 -15.74
CA VAL A 323 8.27 -1.17 -16.79
C VAL A 323 7.40 -2.37 -17.15
N THR A 324 6.12 -2.12 -17.33
CA THR A 324 5.13 -3.16 -17.64
C THR A 324 4.76 -3.11 -19.13
N SER A 325 4.52 -4.27 -19.74
CA SER A 325 4.07 -4.35 -21.12
C SER A 325 2.63 -3.83 -21.27
N ASP A 326 2.30 -3.34 -22.46
CA ASP A 326 0.94 -2.95 -22.81
C ASP A 326 0.00 -4.18 -22.79
N PHE A 327 -1.18 -4.01 -22.17
CA PHE A 327 -2.23 -5.03 -22.15
C PHE A 327 -2.96 -5.17 -23.50
N ALA A 328 -3.03 -4.10 -24.30
CA ALA A 328 -3.69 -4.09 -25.60
C ALA A 328 -2.78 -4.63 -26.72
N ALA A 329 -1.49 -4.31 -26.64
CA ALA A 329 -0.46 -4.77 -27.56
C ALA A 329 0.40 -5.85 -26.89
N GLU A 330 -0.21 -7.02 -26.61
CA GLU A 330 0.43 -8.16 -25.94
C GLU A 330 1.90 -8.33 -26.40
N ARG A 331 2.84 -8.41 -25.45
CA ARG A 331 4.30 -8.50 -25.69
C ARG A 331 4.93 -7.26 -26.33
N THR A 332 4.44 -6.08 -25.97
CA THR A 332 5.05 -4.80 -26.33
C THR A 332 5.34 -3.98 -25.08
N PHE A 333 6.58 -3.53 -24.91
CA PHE A 333 6.92 -2.46 -23.97
C PHE A 333 6.93 -1.14 -24.72
N VAL A 334 6.24 -0.13 -24.17
CA VAL A 334 6.31 1.26 -24.65
C VAL A 334 6.85 2.09 -23.50
N ILE A 335 8.11 2.50 -23.61
CA ILE A 335 8.86 3.12 -22.53
C ILE A 335 9.19 4.56 -22.91
N PRO A 336 8.67 5.58 -22.21
CA PRO A 336 9.12 6.96 -22.40
C PRO A 336 10.64 7.07 -22.23
N ILE A 337 11.31 7.78 -23.13
CA ILE A 337 12.79 7.86 -23.12
C ILE A 337 13.31 8.48 -21.81
N GLU A 338 12.58 9.42 -21.20
CA GLU A 338 12.97 9.97 -19.91
C GLU A 338 12.97 8.93 -18.79
N GLN A 339 12.04 7.95 -18.83
CA GLN A 339 11.97 6.87 -17.86
C GLN A 339 13.07 5.85 -18.11
N TRP A 340 13.38 5.56 -19.37
CA TRP A 340 14.52 4.71 -19.73
C TRP A 340 15.85 5.29 -19.23
N CYS A 341 16.07 6.58 -19.47
CA CYS A 341 17.26 7.30 -19.01
C CYS A 341 17.35 7.32 -17.48
N ALA A 342 16.24 7.55 -16.78
CA ALA A 342 16.19 7.51 -15.32
C ALA A 342 16.45 6.09 -14.76
N ALA A 343 15.95 5.05 -15.43
CA ALA A 343 16.12 3.65 -15.02
C ALA A 343 17.57 3.16 -15.22
N THR A 344 18.23 3.60 -16.29
CA THR A 344 19.58 3.17 -16.67
C THR A 344 20.69 4.11 -16.21
N GLY A 345 20.33 5.33 -15.78
CA GLY A 345 21.26 6.35 -15.33
C GLY A 345 21.37 6.44 -13.81
N VAL A 346 22.60 6.62 -13.32
CA VAL A 346 22.82 6.83 -11.88
C VAL A 346 22.36 8.24 -11.48
N ALA A 347 21.39 8.32 -10.57
CA ALA A 347 20.86 9.57 -10.01
C ALA A 347 20.27 10.54 -11.06
N VAL A 348 19.65 10.01 -12.11
CA VAL A 348 19.05 10.78 -13.18
C VAL A 348 17.55 10.94 -12.93
N ASP A 349 17.08 12.19 -12.82
CA ASP A 349 15.67 12.50 -12.70
C ASP A 349 15.01 12.57 -14.08
N ALA A 350 13.94 11.79 -14.29
CA ALA A 350 13.18 11.77 -15.54
C ALA A 350 12.64 13.16 -15.93
N ARG A 351 12.31 14.01 -14.95
CA ARG A 351 11.83 15.37 -15.22
C ARG A 351 12.90 16.23 -15.90
N GLN A 352 14.15 16.10 -15.46
CA GLN A 352 15.28 16.82 -16.08
C GLN A 352 15.54 16.31 -17.49
N VAL A 353 15.49 15.00 -17.70
CA VAL A 353 15.68 14.39 -19.03
C VAL A 353 14.61 14.86 -20.02
N ARG A 354 13.35 14.98 -19.57
CA ARG A 354 12.21 15.45 -20.38
C ARG A 354 12.41 16.88 -20.92
N GLU A 355 13.26 17.70 -20.31
CA GLU A 355 13.61 19.02 -20.85
C GLU A 355 14.61 18.94 -22.01
N TRP A 356 15.38 17.85 -22.11
CA TRP A 356 16.48 17.71 -23.06
C TRP A 356 16.08 16.86 -24.26
N ILE A 357 15.33 15.79 -24.01
CA ILE A 357 14.87 14.84 -25.02
C ILE A 357 13.43 14.42 -24.75
N ALA A 358 12.74 14.06 -25.83
CA ALA A 358 11.45 13.39 -25.77
C ALA A 358 11.48 12.20 -26.73
N GLY A 359 10.66 11.20 -26.46
CA GLY A 359 10.62 10.03 -27.31
C GLY A 359 10.07 8.81 -26.61
N THR A 360 10.07 7.71 -27.34
CA THR A 360 9.62 6.40 -26.86
C THR A 360 10.53 5.30 -27.36
N LEU A 361 10.86 4.39 -26.46
CA LEU A 361 11.50 3.12 -26.73
C LEU A 361 10.43 2.05 -26.77
N THR A 362 10.30 1.41 -27.93
CA THR A 362 9.32 0.34 -28.15
C THR A 362 10.07 -0.98 -28.30
N LEU A 363 9.74 -1.97 -27.48
CA LEU A 363 10.27 -3.34 -27.60
C LEU A 363 9.14 -4.30 -27.83
N THR A 364 9.31 -5.21 -28.78
CA THR A 364 8.33 -6.23 -29.13
C THR A 364 8.98 -7.61 -29.08
N SER A 365 8.21 -8.63 -28.71
CA SER A 365 8.63 -10.03 -28.80
C SER A 365 7.72 -10.79 -29.78
N PRO A 366 7.88 -10.60 -31.10
CA PRO A 366 6.94 -11.12 -32.10
C PRO A 366 6.83 -12.65 -32.07
N PHE A 367 7.97 -13.34 -31.95
CA PHE A 367 8.04 -14.80 -31.94
C PHE A 367 8.26 -15.41 -30.54
N GLY A 368 8.17 -14.58 -29.49
CA GLY A 368 8.47 -15.01 -28.13
C GLY A 368 9.94 -15.39 -27.91
N ALA A 369 10.85 -14.95 -28.79
CA ALA A 369 12.29 -15.16 -28.69
C ALA A 369 12.98 -13.80 -28.65
N GLY A 370 13.56 -13.45 -27.51
CA GLY A 370 14.18 -12.13 -27.30
C GLY A 370 13.18 -10.98 -27.37
N TRP A 371 13.71 -9.76 -27.21
CA TRP A 371 12.96 -8.53 -27.44
C TRP A 371 13.71 -7.64 -28.40
N GLN A 372 13.00 -7.04 -29.34
CA GLN A 372 13.59 -6.15 -30.33
C GLN A 372 12.66 -4.97 -30.62
N GLY A 373 13.25 -3.84 -30.98
CA GLY A 373 12.50 -2.71 -31.48
C GLY A 373 13.36 -1.47 -31.61
N GLU A 374 12.76 -0.32 -31.38
CA GLU A 374 13.35 0.96 -31.74
C GLU A 374 13.15 2.00 -30.62
N ALA A 375 14.18 2.80 -30.39
CA ALA A 375 14.10 4.03 -29.62
C ALA A 375 13.99 5.22 -30.57
N ARG A 376 12.84 5.90 -30.56
CA ARG A 376 12.62 7.14 -31.32
C ARG A 376 12.79 8.30 -30.37
N ILE A 377 13.74 9.18 -30.67
CA ILE A 377 14.12 10.30 -29.81
C ILE A 377 14.05 11.58 -30.63
N THR A 378 13.64 12.67 -29.99
CA THR A 378 13.69 14.04 -30.53
C THR A 378 14.35 14.93 -29.50
N ALA A 379 15.41 15.63 -29.89
CA ALA A 379 16.12 16.54 -29.01
C ALA A 379 15.34 17.84 -28.85
N ARG A 380 15.17 18.30 -27.60
CA ARG A 380 14.53 19.59 -27.26
C ARG A 380 15.56 20.70 -27.05
N LYS A 381 16.82 20.32 -26.81
CA LYS A 381 17.99 21.19 -26.68
C LYS A 381 19.13 20.58 -27.49
N ASP A 382 20.15 21.38 -27.81
CA ASP A 382 21.35 20.87 -28.47
C ASP A 382 22.10 19.92 -27.51
N LEU A 383 22.35 18.70 -27.97
CA LEU A 383 23.04 17.64 -27.22
C LEU A 383 24.46 17.47 -27.75
N SER A 384 25.41 18.18 -27.16
CA SER A 384 26.84 18.04 -27.49
C SER A 384 27.45 16.72 -26.98
N SER A 385 26.85 16.12 -25.96
CA SER A 385 27.24 14.83 -25.38
C SER A 385 26.05 13.87 -25.30
N PRO A 386 26.28 12.56 -25.11
CA PRO A 386 25.20 11.62 -24.83
C PRO A 386 24.35 12.08 -23.64
N PRO A 387 23.01 11.91 -23.72
CA PRO A 387 22.14 12.18 -22.59
C PRO A 387 22.44 11.19 -21.45
N PRO A 388 22.04 11.52 -20.21
CA PRO A 388 22.27 10.68 -19.06
C PRO A 388 21.45 9.39 -19.16
N GLY A 389 22.00 8.30 -18.62
CA GLY A 389 21.47 6.95 -18.85
C GLY A 389 22.08 6.29 -20.08
N PHE A 390 21.71 5.03 -20.34
CA PHE A 390 22.24 4.28 -21.48
C PHE A 390 21.45 4.60 -22.75
N LEU A 391 21.92 5.62 -23.48
CA LEU A 391 21.39 6.02 -24.79
C LEU A 391 22.55 6.55 -25.64
N PRO A 392 23.12 5.76 -26.56
CA PRO A 392 24.35 6.08 -27.26
C PRO A 392 24.14 7.06 -28.42
N VAL A 393 23.58 8.24 -28.12
CA VAL A 393 23.27 9.28 -29.12
C VAL A 393 23.91 10.58 -28.72
N ALA A 394 24.79 11.12 -29.56
CA ALA A 394 25.41 12.42 -29.38
C ALA A 394 25.26 13.28 -30.64
N GLY A 395 25.43 14.59 -30.48
CA GLY A 395 25.47 15.53 -31.60
C GLY A 395 24.10 15.86 -32.20
N LEU A 396 23.00 15.59 -31.49
CA LEU A 396 21.67 16.00 -31.93
C LEU A 396 21.48 17.49 -31.71
N ARG A 397 21.02 18.18 -32.75
CA ARG A 397 20.55 19.56 -32.65
C ARG A 397 19.11 19.61 -32.15
N ARG A 398 18.69 20.74 -31.61
CA ARG A 398 17.30 21.00 -31.25
C ARG A 398 16.36 20.67 -32.43
N ASP A 399 15.27 19.99 -32.10
CA ASP A 399 14.22 19.49 -32.99
C ASP A 399 14.69 18.40 -33.98
N GLN A 400 15.92 17.91 -33.86
CA GLN A 400 16.41 16.77 -34.62
C GLN A 400 15.91 15.46 -34.00
N ALA A 401 15.44 14.55 -34.85
CA ALA A 401 15.04 13.21 -34.46
C ALA A 401 16.11 12.17 -34.79
N ALA A 402 16.19 11.13 -33.97
CA ALA A 402 16.99 9.92 -34.19
C ALA A 402 16.14 8.68 -33.92
N THR A 403 16.44 7.61 -34.65
CA THR A 403 15.90 6.28 -34.39
C THR A 403 17.06 5.34 -34.16
N LEU A 404 17.00 4.58 -33.06
CA LEU A 404 18.03 3.61 -32.68
C LEU A 404 17.42 2.22 -32.63
N SER A 405 18.14 1.22 -33.14
CA SER A 405 17.83 -0.19 -32.96
C SER A 405 18.15 -0.62 -31.53
N VAL A 406 17.20 -1.32 -30.91
CA VAL A 406 17.31 -1.85 -29.55
C VAL A 406 17.03 -3.35 -29.57
N VAL A 407 17.92 -4.14 -28.98
CA VAL A 407 17.79 -5.59 -28.88
C VAL A 407 18.07 -6.03 -27.43
N LEU A 408 17.25 -6.95 -26.93
CA LEU A 408 17.50 -7.69 -25.69
C LEU A 408 17.82 -9.13 -26.07
N GLU A 409 19.08 -9.48 -25.90
CA GLU A 409 19.61 -10.82 -26.18
C GLU A 409 19.59 -11.65 -24.90
N HIS A 410 19.07 -12.87 -24.97
CA HIS A 410 19.01 -13.74 -23.80
C HIS A 410 20.44 -14.13 -23.38
N ARG A 411 20.73 -14.01 -22.09
CA ARG A 411 22.04 -14.33 -21.52
C ARG A 411 22.22 -15.82 -21.21
#